data_AF-A0A0T2ZK12-F1
#
_entry.id   AF-A0A0T2ZK12-F1
#
_cell.length_a   1.000
_cell.length_b   1.000
_cell.length_c   1.000
_cell.angle_alpha   90.00
_cell.angle_beta   90.00
_cell.angle_gamma   90.00
#
_symmetry.space_group_name_H-M   'P 1'
#
loop_
_entity.id
_entity.type
_entity.pdbx_description
1 polymer ?
#
loop_
_entity_poly.entity_id
_entity_poly.type
_entity_poly.pdbx_seq_one_letter_code
_entity_poly.pdbx_strand_id
1 'polypeptide(L)'
;MLRKTDDLFADEPKRPYRVFRSSLQGAASLCNGSEVLIRRLSDGNVVISQDVSLVGGIDRPASDLLRALDTHNGILAGRVYECFDDLGIVDIEAEL
;
A
#
# COMPACT_ATOMS: atom_id res chain seq x y z
N MET A 1 42.50 12.66 18.32
CA MET A 1 41.09 13.07 18.15
C MET A 1 40.68 12.71 16.73
N LEU A 2 39.99 11.57 16.53
CA LEU A 2 39.41 11.24 15.23
C LEU A 2 38.00 11.82 15.16
N ARG A 3 37.73 12.60 14.11
CA ARG A 3 36.40 13.11 13.77
C ARG A 3 35.51 11.91 13.47
N LYS A 4 34.40 11.79 14.22
CA LYS A 4 33.31 10.86 13.95
C LYS A 4 32.77 11.23 12.57
N THR A 5 32.94 10.36 11.58
CA THR A 5 32.18 10.44 10.32
C THR A 5 30.74 10.16 10.67
N ASP A 6 29.88 11.18 10.57
CA ASP A 6 28.44 10.99 10.64
C ASP A 6 28.03 10.12 9.45
N ASP A 7 27.49 8.95 9.76
CA ASP A 7 26.98 8.01 8.78
C ASP A 7 25.70 8.59 8.18
N LEU A 8 25.79 9.09 6.95
CA LEU A 8 24.67 9.67 6.20
C LEU A 8 23.56 8.64 5.87
N PHE A 9 23.81 7.36 6.15
CA PHE A 9 22.86 6.25 5.99
C PHE A 9 22.46 5.61 7.31
N ALA A 10 22.70 6.30 8.45
CA ALA A 10 22.21 5.85 9.74
C ALA A 10 20.70 5.59 9.64
N ASP A 11 20.35 4.30 9.80
CA ASP A 11 19.03 3.70 9.65
C ASP A 11 17.89 4.72 9.76
N GLU A 12 17.28 5.08 8.62
CA GLU A 12 15.97 5.72 8.68
C GLU A 12 15.09 4.85 9.59
N PRO A 13 14.40 5.44 10.58
CA PRO A 13 13.56 4.66 11.47
C PRO A 13 12.65 3.80 10.60
N LYS A 14 12.69 2.47 10.80
CA LYS A 14 11.82 1.51 10.10
C LYS A 14 10.40 2.04 10.17
N ARG A 15 9.93 2.67 9.10
CA ARG A 15 8.53 3.06 8.99
C ARG A 15 7.79 1.73 8.93
N PRO A 16 6.93 1.41 9.91
CA PRO A 16 6.17 0.15 9.87
C PRO A 16 5.22 0.13 8.67
N TYR A 17 4.91 1.32 8.13
CA TYR A 17 4.09 1.52 6.96
C TYR A 17 4.91 1.48 5.68
N ARG A 18 4.45 0.68 4.73
CA ARG A 18 4.90 0.70 3.33
C ARG A 18 3.83 1.27 2.43
N VAL A 19 4.28 1.91 1.35
CA VAL A 19 3.40 2.52 0.35
C VAL A 19 3.35 1.65 -0.89
N PHE A 20 2.15 1.39 -1.39
CA PHE A 20 1.87 0.60 -2.59
C PHE A 20 1.04 1.40 -3.57
N ARG A 21 1.38 1.29 -4.85
CA ARG A 21 0.63 1.90 -5.92
C ARG A 21 -0.52 1.01 -6.36
N SER A 22 -1.70 1.58 -6.48
CA SER A 22 -2.89 0.92 -7.00
C SER A 22 -3.53 1.74 -8.12
N SER A 23 -4.02 1.02 -9.13
CA SER A 23 -4.83 1.55 -10.22
C SER A 23 -6.30 1.49 -9.83
N LEU A 24 -7.01 2.61 -9.88
CA LEU A 24 -8.45 2.68 -9.66
C LEU A 24 -9.20 2.04 -10.85
N GLN A 25 -10.34 1.41 -10.56
CA GLN A 25 -11.19 0.81 -11.57
C GLN A 25 -12.51 1.57 -11.72
N GLY A 26 -12.96 1.74 -12.97
CA GLY A 26 -14.24 2.37 -13.29
C GLY A 26 -14.29 3.84 -12.87
N ALA A 27 -15.38 4.23 -12.21
CA ALA A 27 -15.61 5.59 -11.71
C ALA A 27 -15.33 5.72 -10.19
N ALA A 28 -14.58 4.78 -9.61
CA ALA A 28 -14.21 4.87 -8.20
C ALA A 28 -13.32 6.10 -7.97
N SER A 29 -13.62 6.87 -6.94
CA SER A 29 -12.81 8.01 -6.49
C SER A 29 -12.56 7.84 -5.00
N LEU A 30 -11.28 7.87 -4.64
CA LEU A 30 -10.84 7.87 -3.25
C LEU A 30 -10.23 9.23 -2.95
N CYS A 31 -10.24 9.64 -1.68
CA CYS A 31 -9.57 10.84 -1.23
C CYS A 31 -8.40 10.50 -0.32
N ASN A 32 -7.41 11.39 -0.22
CA ASN A 32 -6.34 11.27 0.76
C ASN A 32 -6.93 11.05 2.18
N GLY A 33 -6.39 10.07 2.89
CA GLY A 33 -6.84 9.65 4.21
C GLY A 33 -7.99 8.62 4.21
N SER A 34 -8.54 8.25 3.06
CA SER A 34 -9.60 7.23 2.98
C SER A 34 -9.08 5.89 3.47
N GLU A 35 -9.87 5.20 4.30
CA GLU A 35 -9.57 3.85 4.75
C GLU A 35 -9.97 2.84 3.67
N VAL A 36 -9.08 1.87 3.43
CA VAL A 36 -9.25 0.84 2.41
C VAL A 36 -8.79 -0.51 2.94
N LEU A 37 -9.32 -1.57 2.35
CA LEU A 37 -8.85 -2.93 2.57
C LEU A 37 -8.04 -3.38 1.34
N ILE A 38 -6.84 -3.89 1.60
CA ILE A 38 -6.01 -4.57 0.59
C ILE A 38 -6.29 -6.06 0.75
N ARG A 39 -6.72 -6.72 -0.33
CA ARG A 39 -7.16 -8.13 -0.30
C ARG A 39 -6.48 -8.94 -1.37
N ARG A 40 -6.04 -10.15 -1.02
CA ARG A 40 -5.59 -11.17 -1.97
C ARG A 40 -6.78 -12.06 -2.34
N LEU A 41 -7.13 -12.09 -3.62
CA LEU A 41 -8.18 -12.94 -4.15
C LEU A 41 -7.65 -14.37 -4.40
N SER A 42 -8.58 -15.32 -4.58
CA SER A 42 -8.25 -16.73 -4.81
C SER A 42 -7.50 -17.01 -6.11
N ASP A 43 -7.60 -16.09 -7.08
CA ASP A 43 -6.85 -16.13 -8.34
C ASP A 43 -5.42 -15.57 -8.20
N GLY A 44 -5.05 -15.09 -7.00
CA GLY A 44 -3.75 -14.53 -6.69
C GLY A 44 -3.63 -13.02 -6.91
N ASN A 45 -4.65 -12.37 -7.46
CA ASN A 45 -4.65 -10.92 -7.66
C ASN A 45 -4.79 -10.17 -6.33
N VAL A 46 -4.16 -9.00 -6.24
CA VAL A 46 -4.29 -8.11 -5.09
C VAL A 46 -5.16 -6.93 -5.47
N VAL A 47 -6.26 -6.76 -4.75
CA VAL A 47 -7.27 -5.74 -5.00
C VAL A 47 -7.41 -4.81 -3.82
N ILE A 48 -7.88 -3.61 -4.10
CA ILE A 48 -8.27 -2.65 -3.07
C ILE A 48 -9.78 -2.52 -3.06
N SER A 49 -10.34 -2.45 -1.86
CA SER A 49 -11.77 -2.23 -1.65
C SER A 49 -12.01 -1.18 -0.60
N GLN A 50 -13.07 -0.41 -0.81
CA GLN A 50 -13.68 0.42 0.22
C GLN A 50 -14.96 -0.30 0.66
N ASP A 51 -15.03 -0.64 1.95
CA ASP A 51 -16.05 -1.54 2.50
C ASP A 51 -16.11 -2.87 1.71
N VAL A 52 -17.25 -3.17 1.10
CA VAL A 52 -17.48 -4.38 0.29
C VAL A 52 -17.19 -4.17 -1.20
N SER A 53 -17.00 -2.92 -1.64
CA SER A 53 -16.89 -2.55 -3.04
C SER A 53 -15.44 -2.61 -3.51
N LEU A 54 -15.19 -3.32 -4.62
CA LEU A 54 -13.88 -3.30 -5.27
C LEU A 54 -13.69 -1.95 -5.97
N VAL A 55 -12.61 -1.26 -5.65
CA VAL A 55 -12.32 0.09 -6.16
C VAL A 55 -11.06 0.15 -7.03
N GLY A 56 -10.22 -0.89 -6.99
CA GLY A 56 -8.97 -0.91 -7.74
C GLY A 56 -8.15 -2.18 -7.56
N GLY A 57 -6.96 -2.19 -8.16
CA GLY A 57 -6.01 -3.30 -8.14
C GLY A 57 -4.57 -2.82 -7.93
N ILE A 58 -3.75 -3.65 -7.29
CA ILE A 58 -2.30 -3.43 -7.20
C ILE A 58 -1.66 -4.28 -8.28
N ASP A 59 -1.20 -3.61 -9.34
CA ASP A 59 -0.48 -4.24 -10.43
C ASP A 59 0.92 -4.64 -9.95
N ARG A 60 1.26 -5.94 -10.07
CA ARG A 60 2.56 -6.51 -9.67
C ARG A 60 2.88 -6.24 -8.18
N PRO A 61 2.11 -6.83 -7.26
CA PRO A 61 2.33 -6.64 -5.82
C PRO A 61 3.73 -7.10 -5.41
N ALA A 62 4.37 -6.30 -4.56
CA ALA A 62 5.70 -6.62 -4.04
C ALA A 62 5.66 -7.86 -3.12
N SER A 63 6.78 -8.60 -3.05
CA SER A 63 6.85 -9.87 -2.31
C SER A 63 6.62 -9.73 -0.80
N ASP A 64 6.95 -8.57 -0.24
CA ASP A 64 6.70 -8.22 1.16
C ASP A 64 5.20 -8.02 1.43
N LEU A 65 4.48 -7.32 0.55
CA LEU A 65 3.02 -7.18 0.60
C LEU A 65 2.34 -8.55 0.53
N LEU A 66 2.77 -9.40 -0.41
CA LEU A 66 2.21 -10.76 -0.55
C LEU A 66 2.41 -11.58 0.73
N ARG A 67 3.61 -11.52 1.34
CA ARG A 67 3.91 -12.20 2.59
C ARG A 67 3.07 -11.68 3.75
N ALA A 68 2.88 -10.37 3.85
CA ALA A 68 2.06 -9.76 4.88
C ALA A 68 0.60 -10.17 4.72
N LEU A 69 0.06 -10.16 3.50
CA LEU A 69 -1.28 -10.66 3.20
C LEU A 69 -1.41 -12.13 3.61
N ASP A 70 -0.45 -12.99 3.29
CA ASP A 70 -0.47 -14.41 3.68
C ASP A 70 -0.46 -14.60 5.21
N THR A 71 0.21 -13.71 5.94
CA THR A 71 0.24 -13.73 7.41
C THR A 71 -1.09 -13.26 8.03
N HIS A 72 -1.83 -12.40 7.33
CA HIS A 72 -3.08 -11.79 7.79
C HIS A 72 -4.33 -12.36 7.08
N ASN A 73 -4.31 -13.65 6.73
CA ASN A 73 -5.42 -14.36 6.08
C ASN A 73 -5.92 -13.70 4.77
N GLY A 74 -5.00 -13.09 4.02
CA GLY A 74 -5.25 -12.46 2.73
C GLY A 74 -5.84 -11.05 2.81
N ILE A 75 -5.91 -10.42 3.99
CA ILE A 75 -6.52 -9.08 4.16
C ILE A 75 -5.61 -8.19 5.02
N LEU A 76 -5.38 -6.96 4.57
CA LEU A 76 -4.69 -5.90 5.32
C LEU A 76 -5.53 -4.62 5.32
N ALA A 77 -5.46 -3.87 6.41
CA ALA A 77 -5.97 -2.52 6.46
C ALA A 77 -4.93 -1.55 5.88
N GLY A 78 -5.39 -0.57 5.12
CA GLY A 78 -4.56 0.49 4.58
C GLY A 78 -5.29 1.82 4.56
N ARG A 79 -4.53 2.87 4.25
CA ARG A 79 -5.04 4.22 4.11
C ARG A 79 -4.49 4.83 2.83
N VAL A 80 -5.29 5.61 2.14
CA VAL A 80 -4.85 6.34 0.95
C VAL A 80 -3.91 7.46 1.40
N TYR A 81 -2.65 7.35 1.01
CA TYR A 81 -1.62 8.36 1.29
C TYR A 81 -1.73 9.52 0.30
N GLU A 82 -1.86 9.21 -1.00
CA GLU A 82 -1.91 10.21 -2.06
C GLU A 82 -2.77 9.75 -3.24
N CYS A 83 -3.64 10.62 -3.74
CA CYS A 83 -4.46 10.42 -4.94
C CYS A 83 -3.90 11.19 -6.14
N PHE A 84 -3.83 10.51 -7.28
CA PHE A 84 -3.50 11.08 -8.58
C PHE A 84 -4.70 10.94 -9.50
N ASP A 85 -5.73 11.78 -9.28
CA ASP A 85 -7.03 11.67 -9.94
C ASP A 85 -6.94 11.69 -11.46
N ASP A 86 -6.07 12.55 -12.02
CA ASP A 86 -5.84 12.67 -13.47
C ASP A 86 -5.29 11.37 -14.11
N LEU A 87 -4.69 10.50 -13.30
CA LEU A 87 -4.09 9.24 -13.73
C LEU A 87 -4.93 8.02 -13.34
N GLY A 88 -5.95 8.20 -12.50
CA GLY A 88 -6.70 7.08 -11.90
C GLY A 88 -5.81 6.19 -11.01
N ILE A 89 -4.83 6.79 -10.33
CA ILE A 89 -3.86 6.07 -9.48
C ILE A 89 -3.99 6.57 -8.04
N VAL A 90 -3.83 5.66 -7.09
CA VAL A 90 -3.70 5.98 -5.66
C VAL A 90 -2.50 5.27 -5.07
N ASP A 91 -1.79 5.95 -4.18
CA ASP A 91 -0.75 5.37 -3.34
C ASP A 91 -1.35 5.11 -1.95
N ILE A 92 -1.19 3.88 -1.46
CA ILE A 92 -1.81 3.37 -0.22
C ILE A 92 -0.72 2.99 0.76
N GLU A 93 -0.79 3.54 1.97
CA GLU A 93 0.03 3.13 3.09
C GLU A 93 -0.63 1.97 3.86
N ALA A 94 0.14 0.95 4.20
CA ALA A 94 -0.31 -0.16 5.06
C ALA A 94 0.83 -0.69 5.93
N GLU A 95 0.49 -1.17 7.12
CA GLU A 95 1.42 -1.84 8.03
C GLU A 95 1.66 -3.29 7.54
N LEU A 96 2.93 -3.70 7.44
CA LEU A 96 3.34 -5.01 6.94
C LEU A 96 3.82 -5.97 8.04
#